data_AF-A0A936T5J1-F1
#
_entry.id   AF-A0A936T5J1-F1
#
_cell.length_a   1.000
_cell.length_b   1.000
_cell.length_c   1.000
_cell.angle_alpha   90.00
_cell.angle_beta   90.00
_cell.angle_gamma   90.00
#
_symmetry.space_group_name_H-M   'P 1'
#
loop_
_entity.id
_entity.type
_entity.pdbx_description
1 polymer ?
#
loop_
_entity_poly.entity_id
_entity_poly.type
_entity_poly.pdbx_seq_one_letter_code
_entity_poly.pdbx_strand_id
1 'polypeptide(L)'
;MSDPKHPKIGDVVIDASGIPLIDSTPERIRQLTKLRDGFEAVVTSILQLAAADVERAGLNPAEIQRLKILSDDEAYLGQLHAASQKLTELLYETRMERRHEIGTLLGEFAAQSRRRGDRAANKHEVLGPVATLLEYQYGPAKQAAATKEAAQGTGNDPGKEP
;
A
#
# COMPACT_ATOMS: atom_id res chain seq x y z
N MET A 1 -18.48 21.02 -8.59
CA MET A 1 -17.76 20.43 -7.45
C MET A 1 -17.18 19.11 -7.94
N SER A 2 -15.86 19.02 -8.09
CA SER A 2 -15.19 17.83 -8.64
C SER A 2 -15.17 16.71 -7.60
N ASP A 3 -15.62 15.53 -8.01
CA ASP A 3 -15.59 14.30 -7.23
C ASP A 3 -14.11 13.87 -7.00
N PRO A 4 -13.63 13.76 -5.75
CA PRO A 4 -12.22 13.52 -5.43
C PRO A 4 -11.81 12.05 -5.59
N LYS A 5 -12.34 11.34 -6.60
CA LYS A 5 -12.17 9.90 -6.78
C LYS A 5 -11.18 9.47 -7.87
N HIS A 6 -10.58 10.40 -8.62
CA HIS A 6 -9.70 10.04 -9.74
C HIS A 6 -8.40 10.86 -9.78
N PRO A 7 -7.25 10.21 -10.03
CA PRO A 7 -5.94 10.87 -10.11
C PRO A 7 -5.84 11.73 -11.37
N LYS A 8 -5.04 12.82 -11.36
CA LYS A 8 -4.48 13.56 -12.53
C LYS A 8 -3.20 14.32 -12.11
N ILE A 9 -2.20 14.63 -12.94
CA ILE A 9 -2.02 14.47 -14.40
C ILE A 9 -0.91 13.44 -14.68
N GLY A 10 -1.26 12.41 -15.46
CA GLY A 10 -0.45 11.23 -15.78
C GLY A 10 -0.87 10.07 -14.88
N ASP A 11 -2.01 9.40 -15.12
CA ASP A 11 -2.74 8.64 -14.07
C ASP A 11 -2.05 7.38 -13.49
N VAL A 12 -0.80 7.11 -13.89
CA VAL A 12 0.10 6.10 -13.28
C VAL A 12 1.53 6.66 -13.06
N VAL A 13 1.75 7.93 -13.37
CA VAL A 13 3.05 8.62 -13.38
C VAL A 13 2.93 9.91 -12.58
N ILE A 14 3.67 9.97 -11.47
CA ILE A 14 3.80 11.18 -10.67
C ILE A 14 5.05 11.93 -11.17
N ASP A 15 4.85 13.08 -11.80
CA ASP A 15 5.96 13.90 -12.31
C ASP A 15 6.45 14.90 -11.25
N ALA A 16 7.62 14.61 -10.69
CA ALA A 16 8.32 15.48 -9.74
C ALA A 16 9.51 16.22 -10.37
N SER A 17 9.67 16.20 -11.69
CA SER A 17 10.84 16.79 -12.38
C SER A 17 11.00 18.30 -12.15
N GLY A 18 9.91 18.99 -11.80
CA GLY A 18 9.90 20.42 -11.52
C GLY A 18 10.46 20.84 -10.16
N ILE A 19 10.71 19.90 -9.23
CA ILE A 19 11.24 20.21 -7.89
C ILE A 19 12.53 19.43 -7.61
N PRO A 20 13.59 20.08 -7.08
CA PRO A 20 14.76 19.38 -6.60
C PRO A 20 14.42 18.56 -5.35
N LEU A 21 14.38 17.23 -5.49
CA LEU A 21 14.19 16.32 -4.36
C LEU A 21 15.48 16.20 -3.54
N ILE A 22 15.34 16.28 -2.23
CA ILE A 22 16.46 16.21 -1.29
C ILE A 22 16.40 14.88 -0.55
N ASP A 23 17.40 14.03 -0.76
CA ASP A 23 17.60 12.85 0.09
C ASP A 23 18.21 13.29 1.43
N SER A 24 17.48 13.06 2.52
CA SER A 24 17.85 13.51 3.87
C SER A 24 17.95 12.33 4.82
N THR A 25 19.06 12.23 5.55
CA THR A 25 19.20 11.20 6.58
C THR A 25 18.28 11.48 7.78
N PRO A 26 17.92 10.46 8.58
CA PRO A 26 17.16 10.66 9.82
C PRO A 26 17.80 11.67 10.78
N GLU A 27 19.13 11.69 10.87
CA GLU A 27 19.89 12.64 11.71
C GLU A 27 19.70 14.07 11.21
N ARG A 28 19.75 14.27 9.88
CA ARG A 28 19.53 15.57 9.27
C ARG A 28 18.11 16.06 9.50
N ILE A 29 17.11 15.19 9.35
CA ILE A 29 15.69 15.52 9.58
C ILE A 29 15.46 16.01 11.02
N ARG A 30 16.10 15.39 12.01
CA ARG A 30 16.00 15.80 13.43
C ARG A 30 16.54 17.20 13.70
N GLN A 31 17.44 17.71 12.86
CA GLN A 31 18.02 19.05 12.98
C GLN A 31 17.18 20.13 12.29
N LEU A 32 16.17 19.76 11.50
CA LEU A 32 15.34 20.73 10.80
C LEU A 32 14.43 21.47 11.77
N THR A 33 14.28 22.78 11.56
CA THR A 33 13.34 23.61 12.31
C THR A 33 11.92 23.14 12.02
N LYS A 34 11.18 22.82 13.08
CA LYS A 34 9.76 22.46 12.97
C LYS A 34 8.92 23.72 12.79
N LEU A 35 8.08 23.72 11.77
CA LEU A 35 7.04 24.72 11.63
C LEU A 35 5.98 24.49 12.72
N ARG A 36 5.36 25.59 13.15
CA ARG A 36 4.28 25.56 14.14
C ARG A 36 2.94 25.52 13.42
N ASP A 37 1.92 25.02 14.10
CA ASP A 37 0.55 25.04 13.59
C ASP A 37 0.13 26.47 13.22
N GLY A 38 -0.52 26.62 12.06
CA GLY A 38 -0.98 27.90 11.55
C GLY A 38 0.08 28.72 10.82
N PHE A 39 1.25 28.16 10.51
CA PHE A 39 2.28 28.86 9.74
C PHE A 39 1.77 29.30 8.35
N GLU A 40 0.87 28.53 7.74
CA GLU A 40 0.29 28.79 6.42
C GLU A 40 -0.46 30.13 6.40
N ALA A 41 -1.21 30.42 7.47
CA ALA A 41 -1.92 31.69 7.62
C ALA A 41 -0.95 32.87 7.79
N VAL A 42 0.15 32.65 8.52
CA VAL A 42 1.23 33.66 8.69
C VAL A 42 1.93 33.92 7.36
N VAL A 43 2.31 32.88 6.62
CA VAL A 43 2.93 32.98 5.30
C VAL A 43 2.01 33.73 4.35
N THR A 44 0.73 33.34 4.28
CA THR A 44 -0.27 34.02 3.45
C THR A 44 -0.39 35.50 3.79
N SER A 45 -0.43 35.83 5.09
CA SER A 45 -0.51 37.23 5.55
C SER A 45 0.72 38.05 5.14
N ILE A 46 1.92 37.48 5.24
CA ILE A 46 3.17 38.13 4.81
C ILE A 46 3.17 38.34 3.28
N LEU A 47 2.76 37.33 2.51
CA LEU A 47 2.71 37.39 1.05
C LEU A 47 1.66 38.36 0.50
N GLN A 48 0.69 38.77 1.32
CA GLN A 48 -0.35 39.75 0.98
C GLN A 48 0.00 41.19 1.37
N LEU A 49 1.13 41.43 2.04
CA LEU A 49 1.54 42.78 2.43
C LEU A 49 1.79 43.68 1.21
N ALA A 50 1.33 44.92 1.28
CA ALA A 50 1.68 45.93 0.29
C ALA A 50 3.15 46.32 0.41
N ALA A 51 3.78 46.75 -0.69
CA ALA A 51 5.21 47.12 -0.70
C ALA A 51 5.56 48.20 0.34
N ALA A 52 4.67 49.18 0.56
CA ALA A 52 4.86 50.22 1.58
C ALA A 52 4.85 49.66 3.01
N ASP A 53 4.08 48.60 3.27
CA ASP A 53 4.03 47.94 4.58
C ASP A 53 5.23 47.02 4.80
N VAL A 54 5.74 46.38 3.73
CA VAL A 54 7.01 45.64 3.74
C VAL A 54 8.18 46.55 4.11
N GLU A 55 8.28 47.72 3.46
CA GLU A 55 9.31 48.72 3.76
C GLU A 55 9.18 49.25 5.19
N ARG A 56 7.97 49.60 5.62
CA ARG A 56 7.70 50.09 6.98
C ARG A 56 8.03 49.04 8.05
N ALA A 57 7.79 47.77 7.77
CA ALA A 57 8.12 46.65 8.66
C ALA A 57 9.62 46.28 8.63
N GLY A 58 10.42 46.90 7.77
CA GLY A 58 11.85 46.60 7.62
C GLY A 58 12.12 45.21 7.06
N LEU A 59 11.17 44.62 6.33
CA LEU A 59 11.31 43.30 5.72
C LEU A 59 12.04 43.40 4.38
N ASN A 60 12.89 42.42 4.09
CA ASN A 60 13.60 42.36 2.81
C ASN A 60 12.68 41.80 1.71
N PRO A 61 12.38 42.55 0.62
CA PRO A 61 11.54 42.07 -0.47
C PRO A 61 12.06 40.78 -1.14
N ALA A 62 13.39 40.58 -1.19
CA ALA A 62 13.98 39.37 -1.74
C ALA A 62 13.67 38.13 -0.90
N GLU A 63 13.60 38.27 0.42
CA GLU A 63 13.24 37.18 1.33
C GLU A 63 11.76 36.83 1.24
N ILE A 64 10.89 37.82 1.02
CA ILE A 64 9.46 37.59 0.75
C ILE A 64 9.28 36.83 -0.56
N GLN A 65 10.01 37.19 -1.61
CA GLN A 65 9.97 36.47 -2.88
C GLN A 65 10.49 35.02 -2.72
N ARG A 66 11.55 34.83 -1.94
CA ARG A 66 12.05 33.49 -1.60
C ARG A 66 11.02 32.68 -0.80
N LEU A 67 10.35 33.30 0.17
CA LEU A 67 9.28 32.67 0.94
C LEU A 67 8.13 32.21 0.05
N LYS A 68 7.76 33.02 -0.95
CA LYS A 68 6.74 32.67 -1.94
C LYS A 68 7.12 31.40 -2.70
N ILE A 69 8.33 31.34 -3.25
CA ILE A 69 8.83 30.17 -3.99
C ILE A 69 8.78 28.92 -3.10
N LEU A 70 9.30 29.01 -1.87
CA LEU A 70 9.28 27.88 -0.93
C LEU A 70 7.86 27.46 -0.55
N SER A 71 6.92 28.41 -0.41
CA SER A 71 5.52 28.11 -0.13
C SER A 71 4.82 27.44 -1.31
N ASP A 72 5.10 27.87 -2.53
CA ASP A 72 4.56 27.27 -3.76
C ASP A 72 5.11 25.85 -3.94
N ASP A 73 6.41 25.65 -3.70
CA ASP A 73 7.08 24.34 -3.74
C ASP A 73 6.52 23.38 -2.68
N GLU A 74 6.30 23.85 -1.45
CA GLU A 74 5.72 23.05 -0.36
C GLU A 74 4.28 22.61 -0.70
N ALA A 75 3.46 23.53 -1.21
CA ALA A 75 2.10 23.20 -1.62
C ALA A 75 2.06 22.18 -2.76
N TYR A 76 2.99 22.28 -3.72
CA TYR A 76 3.11 21.29 -4.80
C TYR A 76 3.61 19.93 -4.27
N LEU A 77 4.60 19.91 -3.38
CA LEU A 77 5.07 18.69 -2.70
C LEU A 77 3.95 18.01 -1.91
N GLY A 78 3.06 18.77 -1.26
CA GLY A 78 1.89 18.23 -0.57
C GLY A 78 0.94 17.49 -1.53
N GLN A 79 0.69 18.04 -2.72
CA GLN A 79 -0.12 17.40 -3.75
C GLN A 79 0.54 16.12 -4.28
N LEU A 80 1.84 16.15 -4.55
CA LEU A 80 2.61 14.98 -4.99
C LEU A 80 2.62 13.87 -3.93
N HIS A 81 2.75 14.25 -2.66
CA HIS A 81 2.70 13.30 -1.56
C HIS A 81 1.35 12.57 -1.48
N ALA A 82 0.24 13.31 -1.50
CA ALA A 82 -1.11 12.74 -1.50
C ALA A 82 -1.32 11.80 -2.70
N ALA A 83 -0.87 12.21 -3.89
CA ALA A 83 -0.92 11.35 -5.08
C ALA A 83 -0.10 10.06 -4.91
N SER A 84 1.09 10.14 -4.32
CA SER A 84 1.95 8.96 -4.06
C SER A 84 1.35 7.97 -3.09
N GLN A 85 0.69 8.45 -2.04
CA GLN A 85 -0.03 7.62 -1.08
C GLN A 85 -1.16 6.86 -1.78
N LYS A 86 -1.94 7.56 -2.62
CA LYS A 86 -3.03 6.93 -3.37
C LYS A 86 -2.52 5.89 -4.38
N LEU A 87 -1.43 6.19 -5.09
CA LEU A 87 -0.82 5.23 -6.01
C LEU A 87 -0.36 3.96 -5.27
N THR A 88 0.23 4.10 -4.08
CA THR A 88 0.65 2.97 -3.25
C THR A 88 -0.54 2.10 -2.82
N GLU A 89 -1.66 2.73 -2.46
CA GLU A 89 -2.92 2.04 -2.15
C GLU A 89 -3.43 1.24 -3.35
N LEU A 90 -3.52 1.86 -4.53
CA LEU A 90 -3.98 1.22 -5.76
C LEU A 90 -3.09 0.03 -6.17
N LEU A 91 -1.77 0.15 -6.00
CA LEU A 91 -0.83 -0.96 -6.24
C LEU A 91 -1.09 -2.13 -5.28
N TYR A 92 -1.37 -1.84 -4.01
CA TYR A 92 -1.71 -2.87 -3.03
C TYR A 92 -3.04 -3.56 -3.35
N GLU A 93 -4.08 -2.80 -3.66
CA GLU A 93 -5.40 -3.32 -4.06
C GLU A 93 -5.29 -4.20 -5.30
N THR A 94 -4.60 -3.71 -6.34
CA THR A 94 -4.36 -4.47 -7.58
C THR A 94 -3.62 -5.78 -7.29
N ARG A 95 -2.63 -5.77 -6.38
CA ARG A 95 -1.93 -6.99 -5.97
C ARG A 95 -2.87 -7.98 -5.30
N MET A 96 -3.82 -7.53 -4.47
CA MET A 96 -4.80 -8.41 -3.84
C MET A 96 -5.75 -9.02 -4.87
N GLU A 97 -6.23 -8.23 -5.82
CA GLU A 97 -7.09 -8.71 -6.91
C GLU A 97 -6.38 -9.78 -7.75
N ARG A 98 -5.14 -9.52 -8.17
CA ARG A 98 -4.34 -10.50 -8.92
C ARG A 98 -4.09 -11.79 -8.12
N ARG A 99 -3.90 -11.69 -6.81
CA ARG A 99 -3.77 -12.88 -5.94
C ARG A 99 -5.06 -13.68 -5.86
N HIS A 100 -6.20 -13.00 -5.80
CA HIS A 100 -7.50 -13.65 -5.83
C HIS A 100 -7.71 -14.41 -7.15
N GLU A 101 -7.47 -13.76 -8.29
CA GLU A 101 -7.55 -14.39 -9.62
C GLU A 101 -6.64 -15.63 -9.73
N ILE A 102 -5.38 -15.51 -9.30
CA ILE A 102 -4.43 -16.62 -9.26
C ILE A 102 -4.99 -17.76 -8.40
N GLY A 103 -5.49 -17.47 -7.19
CA GLY A 103 -6.06 -18.46 -6.28
C GLY A 103 -7.24 -19.22 -6.91
N THR A 104 -8.14 -18.50 -7.58
CA THR A 104 -9.28 -19.08 -8.31
C THR A 104 -8.80 -20.05 -9.39
N LEU A 105 -7.84 -19.62 -10.23
CA LEU A 105 -7.26 -20.46 -11.28
C LEU A 105 -6.57 -21.71 -10.71
N LEU A 106 -5.80 -21.58 -9.64
CA LEU A 106 -5.15 -22.72 -8.98
C LEU A 106 -6.19 -23.73 -8.48
N GLY A 107 -7.28 -23.26 -7.86
CA GLY A 107 -8.39 -24.11 -7.43
C GLY A 107 -9.05 -24.87 -8.58
N GLU A 108 -9.30 -24.19 -9.70
CA GLU A 108 -9.83 -24.80 -10.92
C GLU A 108 -8.88 -25.85 -11.49
N PHE A 109 -7.58 -25.54 -11.60
CA PHE A 109 -6.56 -26.45 -12.11
C PHE A 109 -6.41 -27.69 -11.24
N ALA A 110 -6.47 -27.54 -9.92
CA ALA A 110 -6.44 -28.66 -8.97
C ALA A 110 -7.66 -29.57 -9.17
N ALA A 111 -8.87 -29.00 -9.27
CA ALA A 111 -10.10 -29.75 -9.50
C ALA A 111 -10.10 -30.48 -10.85
N GLN A 112 -9.66 -29.81 -11.93
CA GLN A 112 -9.53 -30.41 -13.26
C GLN A 112 -8.52 -31.57 -13.26
N SER A 113 -7.35 -31.38 -12.66
CA SER A 113 -6.31 -32.40 -12.56
C SER A 113 -6.79 -33.62 -11.81
N ARG A 114 -7.47 -33.43 -10.67
CA ARG A 114 -8.06 -34.52 -9.88
C ARG A 114 -9.09 -35.30 -10.69
N ARG A 115 -10.05 -34.62 -11.32
CA ARG A 115 -11.07 -35.26 -12.19
C ARG A 115 -10.45 -36.03 -13.36
N ARG A 116 -9.28 -35.61 -13.87
CA ARG A 116 -8.56 -36.34 -14.91
C ARG A 116 -7.87 -37.57 -14.34
N GLY A 117 -7.16 -37.44 -13.22
CA GLY A 117 -6.51 -38.55 -12.54
C GLY A 117 -7.50 -39.64 -12.10
N ASP A 118 -8.68 -39.27 -11.61
CA ASP A 118 -9.73 -40.23 -11.20
C ASP A 118 -10.30 -41.06 -12.37
N ARG A 119 -10.16 -40.58 -13.62
CA ARG A 119 -10.62 -41.28 -14.83
C ARG A 119 -9.50 -42.02 -15.57
N ALA A 120 -8.25 -41.83 -15.19
CA ALA A 120 -7.09 -42.39 -15.89
C ALA A 120 -6.68 -43.74 -15.30
N ALA A 121 -6.35 -44.71 -16.17
CA ALA A 121 -5.81 -46.00 -15.74
C ALA A 121 -4.45 -45.88 -15.03
N ASN A 122 -3.68 -44.85 -15.40
CA ASN A 122 -2.36 -44.49 -14.86
C ASN A 122 -2.42 -43.23 -13.98
N LYS A 123 -3.32 -43.22 -12.99
CA LYS A 123 -3.58 -42.05 -12.10
C LYS A 123 -2.31 -41.39 -11.53
N HIS A 124 -1.31 -42.17 -11.13
CA HIS A 124 -0.07 -41.64 -10.56
C HIS A 124 0.76 -40.83 -11.55
N GLU A 125 0.80 -41.22 -12.82
CA GLU A 125 1.50 -40.47 -13.87
C GLU A 125 0.78 -39.15 -14.17
N VAL A 126 -0.55 -39.12 -14.06
CA VAL A 126 -1.37 -37.92 -14.29
C VAL A 126 -1.27 -36.94 -13.13
N LEU A 127 -1.28 -37.42 -11.88
CA LEU A 127 -1.30 -36.55 -10.70
C LEU A 127 0.09 -36.20 -10.15
N GLY A 128 1.10 -37.03 -10.43
CA GLY A 128 2.48 -36.83 -9.96
C GLY A 128 3.04 -35.44 -10.29
N PRO A 129 2.96 -34.96 -11.55
CA PRO A 129 3.48 -33.65 -11.94
C PRO A 129 2.79 -32.46 -11.25
N VAL A 130 1.57 -32.63 -10.75
CA VAL A 130 0.77 -31.58 -10.10
C VAL A 130 0.60 -31.82 -8.60
N ALA A 131 1.41 -32.70 -8.00
CA ALA A 131 1.30 -33.06 -6.59
C ALA A 131 1.40 -31.83 -5.66
N THR A 132 2.31 -30.90 -5.94
CA THR A 132 2.46 -29.65 -5.17
C THR A 132 1.21 -28.76 -5.23
N LEU A 133 0.57 -28.67 -6.40
CA LEU A 133 -0.69 -27.93 -6.55
C LEU A 133 -1.82 -28.56 -5.73
N LEU A 134 -1.93 -29.89 -5.78
CA LEU A 134 -2.95 -30.62 -5.01
C LEU A 134 -2.70 -30.51 -3.51
N GLU A 135 -1.44 -30.54 -3.07
CA GLU A 135 -1.10 -30.37 -1.66
C GLU A 135 -1.34 -28.93 -1.20
N TYR A 136 -1.03 -27.92 -2.01
CA TYR A 136 -1.38 -26.54 -1.73
C TYR A 136 -2.90 -26.35 -1.57
N GLN A 137 -3.70 -26.89 -2.50
CA GLN A 137 -5.15 -26.71 -2.50
C GLN A 137 -5.88 -27.51 -1.41
N TYR A 138 -5.43 -28.73 -1.11
CA TYR A 138 -6.16 -29.66 -0.25
C TYR A 138 -5.45 -30.00 1.07
N GLY A 139 -4.15 -29.67 1.20
CA GLY A 139 -3.35 -29.91 2.41
C GLY A 139 -3.97 -29.34 3.69
N PRO A 140 -4.43 -28.07 3.70
CA PRO A 140 -5.07 -27.49 4.88
C PRO A 140 -6.32 -28.26 5.32
N ALA A 141 -7.15 -28.72 4.38
CA ALA A 141 -8.35 -29.50 4.69
C ALA A 141 -8.00 -30.88 5.26
N LYS A 142 -6.96 -31.54 4.72
CA LYS A 142 -6.45 -32.81 5.24
C LYS A 142 -5.93 -32.67 6.68
N GLN A 143 -5.17 -31.62 6.95
CA GLN A 143 -4.65 -31.33 8.29
C GLN A 143 -5.79 -31.07 9.28
N ALA A 144 -6.76 -30.24 8.90
CA ALA A 144 -7.92 -29.95 9.74
C ALA A 144 -8.75 -31.20 10.06
N ALA A 145 -8.94 -32.10 9.09
CA ALA A 145 -9.60 -33.38 9.31
C ALA A 145 -8.82 -34.27 10.29
N ALA A 146 -7.51 -34.41 10.08
CA ALA A 146 -6.65 -35.20 10.97
C ALA A 146 -6.65 -34.68 12.42
N THR A 147 -6.64 -33.34 12.62
CA THR A 147 -6.74 -32.75 13.96
C THR A 147 -8.08 -33.05 14.63
N LYS A 148 -9.20 -33.03 13.89
CA LYS A 148 -10.53 -33.36 14.43
C LYS A 148 -10.62 -34.83 14.85
N GLU A 149 -10.12 -35.74 14.03
CA GLU A 149 -10.09 -37.17 14.35
C GLU A 149 -9.25 -37.45 15.61
N ALA A 150 -8.08 -36.81 15.75
CA ALA A 150 -7.23 -36.93 16.93
C ALA A 150 -7.90 -36.39 18.22
N ALA A 151 -8.65 -35.29 18.12
CA ALA A 151 -9.39 -34.72 19.24
C ALA A 151 -10.58 -35.60 19.68
N GLN A 152 -11.23 -36.30 18.74
CA GLN A 152 -12.31 -37.23 19.07
C GLN A 152 -11.80 -38.54 19.69
N GLY A 153 -10.59 -38.99 19.30
CA GLY A 153 -9.97 -40.18 19.87
C GLY A 153 -9.45 -40.02 21.31
N THR A 154 -9.16 -38.78 21.75
CA THR A 154 -8.62 -38.50 23.10
C THR A 154 -9.70 -38.17 24.13
N GLY A 155 -10.95 -37.93 23.72
CA GLY A 155 -12.07 -37.56 24.60
C GLY A 155 -12.86 -38.73 25.21
N ASN A 156 -12.52 -39.98 24.89
CA ASN A 156 -13.31 -41.16 25.27
C ASN A 156 -12.54 -42.14 26.16
N ASP A 157 -11.67 -41.63 27.04
CA ASP A 157 -11.05 -42.42 28.12
C ASP A 157 -11.94 -42.32 29.38
N PRO A 158 -12.83 -43.29 29.66
CA PRO A 158 -13.76 -43.24 30.79
C PRO A 158 -13.09 -43.65 32.12
N GLY A 159 -11.76 -43.72 32.17
CA GLY A 159 -10.99 -44.31 33.27
C GLY A 159 -10.33 -43.35 34.26
N LYS A 160 -10.52 -42.02 34.17
CA LYS A 160 -9.97 -41.09 35.17
C LYS A 160 -11.06 -40.61 36.14
N GLU A 161 -11.32 -41.42 37.17
CA GLU A 161 -11.93 -40.94 38.41
C GLU A 161 -10.93 -40.05 39.20
N PRO A 162 -11.43 -39.02 39.90
CA PRO A 162 -10.62 -38.04 40.65
C PRO A 162 -9.91 -38.62 41.88
#